data_AF-A0A0B8QEP7-F1
#
_entry.id   AF-A0A0B8QEP7-F1
#
_cell.length_a   1.000
_cell.length_b   1.000
_cell.length_c   1.000
_cell.angle_alpha   90.00
_cell.angle_beta   90.00
_cell.angle_gamma   90.00
#
_symmetry.space_group_name_H-M   'P 1'
#
loop_
_entity.id
_entity.type
_entity.pdbx_description
1 polymer ?
#
loop_
_entity_poly.entity_id
_entity_poly.type
_entity_poly.pdbx_seq_one_letter_code
_entity_poly.pdbx_strand_id
1 'polypeptide(L)'
;MVAGGSEELCPTESAVFDTLFATSLKNSSPKSTPRPYDIHRDGLVIGEGAGTLILEEYEHAKARGAKVYAEIIGFASNCDAAHVTQPQMETMQICMEMAIQSAGIDAEKIDYVSAMAQLQKEGTLLRAMRPQMHWVKYLSVL
;
A
#
# COMPACT_ATOMS: atom_id res chain seq x y z
N MET A 1 -18.15 7.64 9.66
CA MET A 1 -17.94 6.26 9.17
C MET A 1 -16.68 5.70 9.83
N VAL A 2 -16.72 4.46 10.30
CA VAL A 2 -15.52 3.74 10.77
C VAL A 2 -14.97 2.97 9.58
N ALA A 3 -13.69 3.14 9.27
CA ALA A 3 -13.03 2.45 8.15
C ALA A 3 -11.68 1.90 8.61
N GLY A 4 -11.43 0.61 8.40
CA GLY A 4 -10.22 -0.04 8.90
C GLY A 4 -10.08 -1.46 8.42
N GLY A 5 -9.08 -2.14 8.95
CA GLY A 5 -8.82 -3.56 8.71
C GLY A 5 -8.01 -4.16 9.86
N SER A 6 -8.03 -5.49 9.94
CA SER A 6 -7.25 -6.27 10.90
C SER A 6 -6.85 -7.58 10.26
N GLU A 7 -5.68 -8.07 10.63
CA GLU A 7 -5.19 -9.39 10.26
C GLU A 7 -4.53 -10.05 11.48
N GLU A 8 -4.75 -11.35 11.66
CA GLU A 8 -4.17 -12.14 12.75
C GLU A 8 -3.13 -13.11 12.18
N LEU A 9 -2.02 -13.32 12.89
CA LEU A 9 -0.99 -14.22 12.41
C LEU A 9 -1.43 -15.67 12.60
N CYS A 10 -1.73 -16.36 11.49
CA CYS A 10 -1.97 -17.78 11.53
C CYS A 10 -0.74 -18.59 11.03
N PRO A 11 -0.26 -19.60 11.78
CA PRO A 11 0.84 -20.45 11.33
C PRO A 11 0.55 -21.15 9.99
N THR A 12 -0.71 -21.53 9.73
CA THR A 12 -1.08 -22.16 8.45
C THR A 12 -1.02 -21.18 7.30
N GLU A 13 -1.37 -19.91 7.51
CA GLU A 13 -1.24 -18.87 6.48
C GLU A 13 0.23 -18.60 6.18
N SER A 14 1.06 -18.49 7.22
CA SER A 14 2.51 -18.35 7.05
C SER A 14 3.10 -19.49 6.21
N ALA A 15 2.68 -20.74 6.49
CA ALA A 15 3.10 -21.89 5.70
C ALA A 15 2.64 -21.81 4.23
N VAL A 16 1.42 -21.30 3.97
CA VAL A 16 0.96 -21.06 2.59
C VAL A 16 1.85 -20.04 1.87
N PHE A 17 2.18 -18.91 2.51
CA PHE A 17 3.08 -17.93 1.91
C PHE A 17 4.50 -18.47 1.68
N ASP A 18 5.01 -19.34 2.56
CA ASP A 18 6.26 -20.08 2.35
C ASP A 18 6.20 -20.96 1.09
N THR A 19 5.10 -21.69 0.88
CA THR A 19 4.91 -22.54 -0.33
C THR A 19 4.80 -21.73 -1.62
N LEU A 20 4.36 -20.47 -1.53
CA LEU A 20 4.33 -19.53 -2.65
C LEU A 20 5.68 -18.83 -2.88
N PHE A 21 6.71 -19.19 -2.12
CA PHE A 21 8.04 -18.55 -2.14
C PHE A 21 7.99 -17.03 -1.89
N ALA A 22 7.02 -16.58 -1.09
CA ALA A 22 6.82 -15.16 -0.82
C ALA A 22 7.65 -14.67 0.37
N THR A 23 7.81 -15.49 1.40
CA THR A 23 8.44 -15.12 2.67
C THR A 23 9.97 -15.09 2.59
N SER A 24 10.58 -14.34 3.51
CA SER A 24 12.04 -14.24 3.64
C SER A 24 12.63 -15.53 4.20
N LEU A 25 13.79 -15.93 3.68
CA LEU A 25 14.51 -17.13 4.10
C LEU A 25 15.62 -16.84 5.13
N LYS A 26 15.77 -15.58 5.56
CA LYS A 26 16.80 -15.11 6.51
C LYS A 26 16.50 -15.50 7.96
N ASN A 27 16.12 -16.74 8.19
CA ASN A 27 15.77 -17.29 9.50
C ASN A 27 16.92 -17.22 10.52
N SER A 28 18.18 -17.27 10.06
CA SER A 28 19.37 -17.12 10.90
C SER A 28 19.69 -15.67 11.27
N SER A 29 19.08 -14.70 10.59
CA SER A 29 19.27 -13.26 10.81
C SER A 29 17.96 -12.47 10.65
N PRO A 30 16.91 -12.78 11.44
CA PRO A 30 15.55 -12.29 11.20
C PRO A 30 15.43 -10.77 11.31
N LYS A 31 16.29 -10.10 12.10
CA LYS A 31 16.31 -8.64 12.23
C LYS A 31 16.80 -7.89 10.98
N SER A 32 17.30 -8.61 9.98
CA SER A 32 17.81 -8.02 8.73
C SER A 32 16.74 -7.91 7.63
N THR A 33 15.50 -8.33 7.92
CA THR A 33 14.34 -8.41 7.02
C THR A 33 13.05 -8.04 7.80
N PRO A 34 11.99 -7.50 7.18
CA PRO A 34 11.88 -7.12 5.78
C PRO A 34 12.74 -5.89 5.46
N ARG A 35 13.19 -5.81 4.21
CA ARG A 35 13.99 -4.68 3.69
C ARG A 35 13.40 -4.18 2.38
N PRO A 36 12.26 -3.46 2.42
CA PRO A 36 11.68 -2.81 1.27
C PRO A 36 12.72 -2.14 0.38
N TYR A 37 12.64 -2.38 -0.93
CA TYR A 37 13.44 -1.68 -1.96
C TYR A 37 14.96 -1.95 -1.95
N ASP A 38 15.48 -2.64 -0.94
CA ASP A 38 16.89 -3.02 -0.84
C ASP A 38 17.28 -4.05 -1.93
N ILE A 39 18.49 -3.95 -2.45
CA ILE A 39 19.02 -4.85 -3.48
C ILE A 39 19.17 -6.30 -2.99
N HIS A 40 19.30 -6.49 -1.66
CA HIS A 40 19.43 -7.79 -1.01
C HIS A 40 18.13 -8.24 -0.34
N ARG A 41 16.97 -7.65 -0.69
CA ARG A 41 15.66 -8.15 -0.25
C ARG A 41 15.41 -9.55 -0.81
N ASP A 42 14.80 -10.41 -0.01
CA ASP A 42 14.65 -11.84 -0.32
C ASP A 42 13.24 -12.38 -0.06
N GLY A 43 12.35 -11.58 0.51
CA GLY A 43 11.04 -12.05 0.94
C GLY A 43 10.28 -11.00 1.75
N LEU A 44 8.98 -11.23 1.94
CA LEU A 44 8.19 -10.51 2.94
C LEU A 44 8.35 -11.17 4.32
N VAL A 45 7.91 -10.46 5.35
CA VAL A 45 7.74 -11.02 6.70
C VAL A 45 6.27 -10.92 7.03
N ILE A 46 5.64 -12.05 7.35
CA ILE A 46 4.24 -12.08 7.76
C ILE A 46 4.13 -11.45 9.15
N GLY A 47 3.14 -10.60 9.34
CA GLY A 47 2.84 -9.96 10.61
C GLY A 47 1.34 -9.85 10.80
N GLU A 48 0.96 -9.46 12.00
CA GLU A 48 -0.42 -9.23 12.40
C GLU A 48 -0.62 -7.79 12.88
N GLY A 49 -1.86 -7.36 12.94
CA GLY A 49 -2.21 -6.06 13.48
C GLY A 49 -3.58 -5.57 13.03
N ALA A 50 -3.99 -4.43 13.59
CA ALA A 50 -5.23 -3.78 13.22
C ALA A 50 -5.06 -2.26 13.17
N GLY A 51 -5.86 -1.60 12.34
CA GLY A 51 -5.86 -0.16 12.20
C GLY A 51 -7.21 0.34 11.71
N THR A 52 -7.65 1.46 12.30
CA THR A 52 -8.95 2.08 11.99
C THR A 52 -8.83 3.59 11.94
N LEU A 53 -9.53 4.19 10.99
CA LEU A 53 -9.71 5.62 10.81
C LEU A 53 -11.20 5.97 10.99
N ILE A 54 -11.44 7.14 11.58
CA ILE A 54 -12.77 7.75 11.61
C ILE A 54 -12.84 8.73 10.45
N LEU A 55 -13.70 8.42 9.49
CA LEU A 55 -13.99 9.28 8.36
C LEU A 55 -15.26 10.07 8.63
N GLU A 56 -15.20 11.35 8.36
CA GLU A 56 -16.24 12.31 8.72
C GLU A 56 -16.31 13.39 7.65
N GLU A 57 -17.50 13.96 7.46
CA GLU A 57 -17.67 15.14 6.61
C GLU A 57 -16.94 16.33 7.25
N TYR A 58 -16.23 17.11 6.44
CA TYR A 58 -15.28 18.12 6.89
C TYR A 58 -15.93 19.23 7.71
N GLU A 59 -17.06 19.77 7.24
CA GLU A 59 -17.76 20.85 7.96
C GLU A 59 -18.38 20.36 9.26
N HIS A 60 -18.89 19.13 9.29
CA HIS A 60 -19.36 18.49 10.53
C HIS A 60 -18.22 18.29 11.54
N ALA A 61 -17.06 17.79 11.10
CA ALA A 61 -15.88 17.62 11.95
C ALA A 61 -15.41 18.96 12.53
N LYS A 62 -15.40 20.03 11.71
CA LYS A 62 -15.08 21.39 12.17
C LYS A 62 -16.10 21.95 13.15
N ALA A 63 -17.39 21.80 12.87
CA ALA A 63 -18.47 22.34 13.71
C ALA A 63 -18.40 21.81 15.15
N ARG A 64 -18.01 20.54 15.34
CA ARG A 64 -17.83 19.95 16.68
C ARG A 64 -16.42 20.11 17.26
N GLY A 65 -15.51 20.80 16.57
CA GLY A 65 -14.12 21.02 17.02
C GLY A 65 -13.25 19.76 17.01
N ALA A 66 -13.48 18.83 16.07
CA ALA A 66 -12.67 17.64 15.93
C ALA A 66 -11.23 17.98 15.48
N LYS A 67 -10.25 17.24 15.99
CA LYS A 67 -8.89 17.28 15.41
C LYS A 67 -8.91 16.56 14.07
N VAL A 68 -8.73 17.32 12.99
CA VAL A 68 -8.57 16.78 11.63
C VAL A 68 -7.09 16.47 11.41
N TYR A 69 -6.79 15.23 11.01
CA TYR A 69 -5.42 14.81 10.71
C TYR A 69 -5.04 14.99 9.24
N ALA A 70 -6.01 14.83 8.36
CA ALA A 70 -5.85 14.93 6.91
C ALA A 70 -7.21 14.93 6.22
N GLU A 71 -7.19 15.30 4.93
CA GLU A 71 -8.33 15.24 4.03
C GLU A 71 -8.09 14.20 2.92
N ILE A 72 -9.14 13.42 2.60
CA ILE A 72 -9.14 12.52 1.44
C ILE A 72 -9.73 13.29 0.27
N ILE A 73 -8.88 13.75 -0.63
CA ILE A 73 -9.30 14.60 -1.76
C ILE A 73 -9.59 13.80 -3.04
N GLY A 74 -9.01 12.61 -3.18
CA GLY A 74 -9.24 11.76 -4.35
C GLY A 74 -8.98 10.28 -4.09
N PHE A 75 -9.64 9.43 -4.87
CA PHE A 75 -9.59 7.99 -4.72
C PHE A 75 -9.90 7.27 -6.03
N ALA A 76 -9.20 6.16 -6.30
CA ALA A 76 -9.55 5.23 -7.38
C ALA A 76 -9.14 3.79 -7.05
N SER A 77 -9.83 2.83 -7.70
CA SER A 77 -9.52 1.41 -7.68
C SER A 77 -9.86 0.81 -9.05
N ASN A 78 -9.07 -0.16 -9.51
CA ASN A 78 -9.32 -0.95 -10.72
C ASN A 78 -8.85 -2.40 -10.55
N CYS A 79 -8.97 -3.21 -11.60
CA CYS A 79 -8.61 -4.64 -11.59
C CYS A 79 -8.04 -5.05 -12.95
N ASP A 80 -6.91 -5.75 -12.93
CA ASP A 80 -6.16 -6.14 -14.14
C ASP A 80 -6.74 -7.37 -14.83
N ALA A 81 -7.42 -8.24 -14.07
CA ALA A 81 -7.95 -9.54 -14.51
C ALA A 81 -6.93 -10.48 -15.22
N ALA A 82 -5.62 -10.24 -15.05
CA ALA A 82 -4.57 -10.93 -15.80
C ALA A 82 -3.85 -12.04 -14.99
N HIS A 83 -3.43 -11.74 -13.75
CA HIS A 83 -2.75 -12.70 -12.87
C HIS A 83 -3.16 -12.45 -11.42
N VAL A 84 -3.29 -13.52 -10.62
CA VAL A 84 -3.82 -13.43 -9.25
C VAL A 84 -2.93 -12.62 -8.30
N THR A 85 -1.62 -12.66 -8.50
CA THR A 85 -0.63 -12.06 -7.58
C THR A 85 0.36 -11.11 -8.27
N GLN A 86 0.22 -10.90 -9.58
CA GLN A 86 1.17 -10.10 -10.36
C GLN A 86 0.46 -8.97 -11.12
N PRO A 87 0.34 -7.79 -10.50
CA PRO A 87 -0.21 -6.61 -11.16
C PRO A 87 0.63 -6.13 -12.36
N GLN A 88 -0.08 -5.56 -13.33
CA GLN A 88 0.42 -4.97 -14.56
C GLN A 88 0.73 -3.50 -14.38
N MET A 89 1.78 -3.02 -15.04
CA MET A 89 2.25 -1.64 -14.88
C MET A 89 1.21 -0.63 -15.39
N GLU A 90 0.63 -0.95 -16.52
CA GLU A 90 -0.29 -0.12 -17.28
C GLU A 90 -1.56 0.13 -16.47
N THR A 91 -2.10 -0.91 -15.84
CA THR A 91 -3.31 -0.77 -15.03
C THR A 91 -3.07 -0.04 -13.72
N MET A 92 -1.90 -0.20 -13.10
CA MET A 92 -1.51 0.63 -11.95
C MET A 92 -1.41 2.11 -12.33
N GLN A 93 -0.80 2.42 -13.48
CA GLN A 93 -0.70 3.79 -13.98
C GLN A 93 -2.09 4.40 -14.17
N ILE A 94 -3.01 3.67 -14.83
CA ILE A 94 -4.40 4.11 -15.00
C ILE A 94 -5.06 4.40 -13.65
N CYS A 95 -4.86 3.54 -12.64
CA CYS A 95 -5.42 3.76 -11.31
C CYS A 95 -4.87 5.03 -10.65
N MET A 96 -3.57 5.29 -10.80
CA MET A 96 -2.92 6.49 -10.28
C MET A 96 -3.46 7.75 -10.96
N GLU A 97 -3.58 7.75 -12.29
CA GLU A 97 -4.12 8.85 -13.08
C GLU A 97 -5.58 9.14 -12.70
N MET A 98 -6.41 8.10 -12.55
CA MET A 98 -7.80 8.24 -12.08
C MET A 98 -7.89 8.86 -10.68
N ALA A 99 -7.00 8.47 -9.76
CA ALA A 99 -6.98 9.01 -8.41
C ALA A 99 -6.55 10.50 -8.38
N ILE A 100 -5.59 10.89 -9.21
CA ILE A 100 -5.16 12.29 -9.38
C ILE A 100 -6.31 13.11 -9.99
N GLN A 101 -6.95 12.58 -11.03
CA GLN A 101 -8.11 13.23 -11.65
C GLN A 101 -9.25 13.38 -10.64
N SER A 102 -9.53 12.36 -9.84
CA SER A 102 -10.52 12.42 -8.75
C SER A 102 -10.17 13.49 -7.71
N ALA A 103 -8.88 13.73 -7.46
CA ALA A 103 -8.40 14.74 -6.51
C ALA A 103 -8.49 16.17 -7.05
N GLY A 104 -8.56 16.35 -8.38
CA GLY A 104 -8.59 17.67 -9.01
C GLY A 104 -7.32 18.49 -8.79
N ILE A 105 -6.17 17.81 -8.62
CA ILE A 105 -4.85 18.44 -8.46
C ILE A 105 -3.91 18.05 -9.60
N ASP A 106 -2.87 18.87 -9.81
CA ASP A 106 -1.76 18.51 -10.69
C ASP A 106 -0.82 17.50 -10.00
N ALA A 107 -0.20 16.61 -10.78
CA ALA A 107 0.68 15.57 -10.25
C ALA A 107 1.90 16.13 -9.52
N GLU A 108 2.37 17.32 -9.91
CA GLU A 108 3.48 18.06 -9.31
C GLU A 108 3.19 18.53 -7.88
N LYS A 109 1.93 18.46 -7.42
CA LYS A 109 1.53 18.75 -6.04
C LYS A 109 1.73 17.56 -5.09
N ILE A 110 2.18 16.41 -5.60
CA ILE A 110 2.38 15.20 -4.80
C ILE A 110 3.82 15.17 -4.28
N ASP A 111 3.99 15.49 -3.00
CA ASP A 111 5.31 15.48 -2.36
C ASP A 111 5.75 14.09 -1.88
N TYR A 112 4.78 13.22 -1.55
CA TYR A 112 5.04 11.94 -0.93
C TYR A 112 4.18 10.82 -1.51
N VAL A 113 4.83 9.69 -1.79
CA VAL A 113 4.17 8.48 -2.27
C VAL A 113 4.44 7.36 -1.27
N SER A 114 3.39 6.93 -0.56
CA SER A 114 3.43 5.73 0.27
C SER A 114 3.20 4.50 -0.61
N ALA A 115 4.28 3.80 -0.95
CA ALA A 115 4.24 2.64 -1.83
C ALA A 115 4.27 1.31 -1.07
N MET A 116 3.54 0.31 -1.55
CA MET A 116 3.73 -1.08 -1.10
C MET A 116 5.01 -1.64 -1.73
N ALA A 117 5.89 -2.20 -0.91
CA ALA A 117 7.15 -2.77 -1.37
C ALA A 117 6.99 -4.22 -1.82
N GLN A 118 7.59 -4.55 -2.96
CA GLN A 118 7.28 -5.77 -3.68
C GLN A 118 8.38 -6.83 -3.66
N LEU A 119 7.91 -8.07 -3.78
CA LEU A 119 8.68 -9.24 -4.19
C LEU A 119 8.81 -9.24 -5.71
N GLN A 120 9.88 -8.64 -6.24
CA GLN A 120 10.31 -8.93 -7.59
C GLN A 120 11.79 -9.27 -7.57
N LYS A 121 12.10 -10.47 -8.05
CA LYS A 121 13.45 -11.04 -8.15
C LYS A 121 14.10 -10.75 -9.51
N GLU A 122 13.76 -9.64 -10.16
CA GLU A 122 14.34 -9.25 -11.45
C GLU A 122 15.16 -7.95 -11.33
N GLY A 123 16.42 -8.05 -11.79
CA GLY A 123 17.54 -7.16 -11.50
C GLY A 123 17.55 -5.82 -12.24
N THR A 124 16.51 -5.00 -12.13
CA THR A 124 16.58 -3.60 -12.59
C THR A 124 16.20 -2.63 -11.48
N LEU A 125 17.18 -1.83 -11.06
CA LEU A 125 17.14 -0.81 -9.99
C LEU A 125 16.02 0.25 -10.15
N LEU A 126 15.43 0.40 -11.34
CA LEU A 126 14.40 1.41 -11.68
C LEU A 126 12.96 1.04 -11.27
N ARG A 127 12.75 -0.08 -10.57
CA ARG A 127 11.41 -0.57 -10.16
C ARG A 127 11.10 -0.47 -8.66
N ALA A 128 12.04 0.04 -7.87
CA ALA A 128 11.96 0.07 -6.41
C ALA A 128 11.06 1.18 -5.81
N MET A 129 10.14 1.77 -6.57
CA MET A 129 9.16 2.77 -6.05
C MET A 129 7.78 2.53 -6.66
N ARG A 130 7.32 1.27 -6.73
CA ARG A 130 6.07 0.92 -7.41
C ARG A 130 5.08 0.32 -6.40
N PRO A 131 4.07 1.08 -5.94
CA PRO A 131 2.98 0.53 -5.13
C PRO A 131 2.21 -0.51 -5.94
N GLN A 132 2.01 -1.71 -5.39
CA GLN A 132 1.12 -2.73 -5.96
C GLN A 132 0.12 -3.20 -4.90
N MET A 133 -0.99 -2.47 -4.81
CA MET A 133 -2.35 -2.90 -4.47
C MET A 133 -3.26 -1.71 -4.80
N HIS A 134 -4.39 -1.96 -5.47
CA HIS A 134 -5.22 -0.95 -6.13
C HIS A 134 -6.01 -0.05 -5.17
N TRP A 135 -5.32 0.77 -4.38
CA TRP A 135 -5.90 1.89 -3.64
C TRP A 135 -4.83 2.97 -3.53
N VAL A 136 -4.85 3.96 -4.43
CA VAL A 136 -4.09 5.20 -4.21
C VAL A 136 -5.04 6.18 -3.56
N LYS A 137 -4.87 6.36 -2.25
CA LYS A 137 -5.55 7.43 -1.50
C LYS A 137 -4.59 8.61 -1.47
N TYR A 138 -4.98 9.70 -2.12
CA TYR A 138 -4.28 10.97 -1.91
C TYR A 138 -4.75 11.55 -0.59
N LEU A 139 -3.81 11.61 0.34
CA LEU A 139 -3.99 12.20 1.64
C LEU A 139 -3.34 13.59 1.60
N SER A 140 -4.15 14.64 1.59
CA SER A 140 -3.63 15.99 1.82
C SER A 140 -3.41 16.15 3.32
N VAL A 141 -2.16 16.37 3.73
CA VAL A 141 -1.82 16.70 5.12
C VAL A 141 -1.94 18.21 5.25
N LEU A 142 -2.89 18.66 6.07
CA LEU A 142 -3.11 20.08 6.40
C LEU A 142 -1.97 20.64 7.27
#